data_AF-E9PKF8-F1
#
_entry.id   AF-E9PKF8-F1
#
_cell.length_a   1.000
_cell.length_b   1.000
_cell.length_c   1.000
_cell.angle_alpha   90.00
_cell.angle_beta   90.00
_cell.angle_gamma   90.00
#
_symmetry.space_group_name_H-M   'P 1'
#
loop_
_entity.id
_entity.type
_entity.pdbx_description
1 polymer ?
#
loop_
_entity_poly.entity_id
_entity_poly.type
_entity_poly.pdbx_seq_one_letter_code
_entity_poly.pdbx_strand_id
1 'polypeptide(L)'
;MIPPSAQPPRTQTPPLGQTPQLGLKTNPPLIQEKPAKTSKKPPPSKEELLKLTETVVTEYLNSGNANEAVNGVREMRAPKHFLPEMLSKVIILSLDRSDEDKEKASSLISLLKQEGIATSDNFMQAFLNVLDQCPKLEVDIPLVKSYLAQFAARAIISELLAKLQDREWLTELFQQSKVNMQKML
;
A
#
# COMPACT_ATOMS: atom_id res chain seq x y z
N MET A 1 -30.25 91.10 43.96
CA MET A 1 -29.28 90.09 43.48
C MET A 1 -29.04 90.35 42.00
N ILE A 2 -27.80 90.59 41.60
CA ILE A 2 -27.40 91.06 40.26
C ILE A 2 -26.98 89.85 39.40
N PRO A 3 -27.33 89.80 38.11
CA PRO A 3 -26.48 89.18 37.11
C PRO A 3 -26.03 90.18 36.02
N PRO A 4 -24.78 90.09 35.52
CA PRO A 4 -24.29 90.94 34.45
C PRO A 4 -24.37 90.27 33.06
N SER A 5 -24.80 91.12 32.11
CA SER A 5 -24.39 91.31 30.71
C SER A 5 -24.05 90.12 29.82
N ALA A 6 -24.89 89.93 28.80
CA ALA A 6 -24.62 89.13 27.61
C ALA A 6 -24.18 90.02 26.43
N GLN A 7 -23.09 89.63 25.76
CA GLN A 7 -22.80 90.04 24.38
C GLN A 7 -22.41 88.80 23.55
N PRO A 8 -22.78 88.75 22.25
CA PRO A 8 -22.62 87.56 21.41
C PRO A 8 -21.36 87.63 20.53
N PRO A 9 -20.88 86.50 20.00
CA PRO A 9 -20.08 86.52 18.78
C PRO A 9 -20.76 85.84 17.59
N ARG A 10 -20.56 86.44 16.41
CA ARG A 10 -20.94 85.95 15.08
C ARG A 10 -19.86 85.03 14.48
N THR A 11 -20.35 83.95 13.83
CA THR A 11 -19.89 83.26 12.60
C THR A 11 -18.41 83.03 12.28
N GLN A 12 -18.07 81.76 11.96
CA GLN A 12 -17.43 81.34 10.69
C GLN A 12 -17.68 79.83 10.39
N THR A 13 -17.71 79.49 9.11
CA THR A 13 -18.16 78.27 8.39
C THR A 13 -17.07 77.15 8.25
N PRO A 14 -17.32 75.96 7.64
CA PRO A 14 -16.87 74.62 8.10
C PRO A 14 -15.72 74.02 7.22
N PRO A 15 -15.22 72.75 7.39
CA PRO A 15 -15.96 71.54 6.98
C PRO A 15 -15.72 70.23 7.77
N LEU A 16 -16.72 69.36 7.61
CA LEU A 16 -16.74 67.89 7.52
C LEU A 16 -15.51 67.04 7.90
N GLY A 17 -15.78 66.03 8.72
CA GLY A 17 -15.09 64.73 8.65
C GLY A 17 -14.73 64.14 10.01
N GLN A 18 -15.62 63.31 10.55
CA GLN A 18 -15.45 62.60 11.82
C GLN A 18 -14.23 61.63 11.82
N THR A 19 -13.45 61.67 12.89
CA THR A 19 -12.79 60.51 13.54
C THR A 19 -13.37 60.44 14.96
N PRO A 20 -13.41 59.32 15.72
CA PRO A 20 -12.50 58.15 15.74
C PRO A 20 -13.25 56.78 15.90
N GLN A 21 -12.63 55.61 15.77
CA GLN A 21 -11.94 54.94 16.88
C GLN A 21 -11.10 53.74 16.42
N LEU A 22 -9.97 53.66 17.11
CA LEU A 22 -8.89 52.70 17.02
C LEU A 22 -9.36 51.31 17.51
N GLY A 23 -9.55 50.37 16.58
CA GLY A 23 -9.91 48.99 16.83
C GLY A 23 -8.77 48.03 16.46
N LEU A 24 -8.21 47.40 17.48
CA LEU A 24 -7.28 46.28 17.56
C LEU A 24 -6.93 45.46 16.29
N LYS A 25 -5.61 45.19 16.22
CA LYS A 25 -4.95 43.96 15.74
C LYS A 25 -5.13 43.60 14.26
N THR A 26 -4.30 44.21 13.41
CA THR A 26 -3.90 43.60 12.15
C THR A 26 -2.90 42.47 12.44
N ASN A 27 -3.39 41.26 12.70
CA ASN A 27 -2.64 40.08 12.32
C ASN A 27 -2.84 39.93 10.79
N PRO A 28 -1.78 39.75 9.99
CA PRO A 28 -1.98 39.43 8.58
C PRO A 28 -2.83 38.16 8.48
N PRO A 29 -3.73 38.03 7.49
CA PRO A 29 -4.36 36.74 7.25
C PRO A 29 -3.23 35.74 7.02
N LEU A 30 -3.16 34.72 7.90
CA LEU A 30 -2.37 33.54 7.64
C LEU A 30 -2.85 33.06 6.28
N ILE A 31 -1.99 33.12 5.26
CA ILE A 31 -2.22 32.43 4.00
C ILE A 31 -2.43 30.98 4.44
N GLN A 32 -3.70 30.55 4.49
CA GLN A 32 -4.01 29.15 4.53
C GLN A 32 -3.42 28.63 3.23
N GLU A 33 -2.22 28.06 3.30
CA GLU A 33 -1.79 27.11 2.30
C GLU A 33 -2.90 26.09 2.24
N LYS A 34 -3.77 26.22 1.22
CA LYS A 34 -4.57 25.11 0.76
C LYS A 34 -3.58 23.95 0.68
N PRO A 35 -3.83 22.82 1.35
CA PRO A 35 -2.91 21.69 1.27
C PRO A 35 -2.64 21.47 -0.20
N ALA A 36 -1.36 21.56 -0.57
CA ALA A 36 -0.91 21.37 -1.94
C ALA A 36 -1.69 20.19 -2.50
N LYS A 37 -2.39 20.39 -3.63
CA LYS A 37 -3.06 19.30 -4.34
C LYS A 37 -1.97 18.27 -4.59
N THR A 38 -1.88 17.27 -3.73
CA THR A 38 -1.08 16.09 -3.98
C THR A 38 -1.69 15.53 -5.23
N SER A 39 -1.00 15.70 -6.36
CA SER A 39 -1.32 15.05 -7.62
C SER A 39 -1.28 13.57 -7.35
N LYS A 40 -2.39 13.00 -6.86
CA LYS A 40 -2.51 11.57 -6.60
C LYS A 40 -2.44 10.93 -7.97
N LYS A 41 -1.26 10.42 -8.34
CA LYS A 41 -1.11 9.55 -9.50
C LYS A 41 -2.25 8.52 -9.42
N PRO A 42 -2.98 8.28 -10.53
CA PRO A 42 -4.05 7.30 -10.54
C PRO A 42 -3.48 5.93 -10.08
N PRO A 43 -4.31 5.08 -9.44
CA PRO A 43 -3.88 3.73 -9.12
C PRO A 43 -3.40 3.00 -10.38
N PRO A 44 -2.35 2.18 -10.30
CA PRO A 44 -1.83 1.47 -11.46
C PRO A 44 -2.87 0.49 -12.00
N SER A 45 -2.86 0.28 -13.31
CA SER A 45 -3.53 -0.85 -13.94
C SER A 45 -2.88 -2.18 -13.50
N LYS A 46 -3.58 -3.30 -13.73
CA LYS A 46 -3.04 -4.63 -13.43
C LYS A 46 -1.68 -4.87 -14.10
N GLU A 47 -1.56 -4.53 -15.39
CA GLU A 47 -0.30 -4.75 -16.13
C GLU A 47 0.84 -3.89 -15.57
N GLU A 48 0.59 -2.61 -15.29
CA GLU A 48 1.58 -1.72 -14.67
C GLU A 48 2.00 -2.23 -13.29
N LEU A 49 1.04 -2.68 -12.47
CA LEU A 49 1.34 -3.24 -11.16
C LEU A 49 2.23 -4.47 -11.27
N LEU A 50 1.97 -5.38 -12.21
CA LEU A 50 2.78 -6.58 -12.40
C LEU A 50 4.21 -6.25 -12.86
N LYS A 51 4.39 -5.21 -13.68
CA LYS A 51 5.71 -4.71 -14.08
C LYS A 51 6.47 -4.11 -12.90
N LEU A 52 5.81 -3.25 -12.11
CA LEU A 52 6.41 -2.69 -10.90
C LEU A 52 6.78 -3.77 -9.88
N THR A 53 5.92 -4.79 -9.74
CA THR A 53 6.18 -5.96 -8.87
C THR A 53 7.43 -6.69 -9.32
N GLU A 54 7.61 -6.88 -10.63
CA GLU A 54 8.80 -7.53 -11.18
C GLU A 54 10.08 -6.76 -10.90
N THR A 55 10.05 -5.44 -11.01
CA THR A 55 11.17 -4.57 -10.61
C THR A 55 11.51 -4.76 -9.13
N VAL A 56 10.53 -4.55 -8.24
CA VAL A 56 10.74 -4.62 -6.78
C VAL A 56 11.24 -5.99 -6.33
N VAL A 57 10.66 -7.07 -6.86
CA VAL A 57 11.06 -8.44 -6.51
C VAL A 57 12.46 -8.74 -7.03
N THR A 58 12.79 -8.34 -8.25
CA THR A 58 14.13 -8.58 -8.81
C THR A 58 15.21 -7.85 -8.01
N GLU A 59 14.97 -6.59 -7.65
CA GLU A 59 15.87 -5.80 -6.81
C GLU A 59 16.03 -6.41 -5.42
N TYR A 60 14.94 -6.86 -4.81
CA TYR A 60 14.97 -7.52 -3.52
C TYR A 60 15.74 -8.84 -3.52
N LEU A 61 15.53 -9.69 -4.52
CA LEU A 61 16.22 -10.98 -4.60
C LEU A 61 17.74 -10.78 -4.80
N ASN A 62 18.14 -9.76 -5.55
CA ASN A 62 19.54 -9.42 -5.78
C ASN A 62 20.22 -8.75 -4.57
N SER A 63 19.52 -7.85 -3.88
CA SER A 63 20.09 -7.05 -2.78
C SER A 63 19.89 -7.67 -1.39
N GLY A 64 18.84 -8.46 -1.21
CA GLY A 64 18.35 -8.92 0.10
C GLY A 64 17.72 -7.82 0.96
N ASN A 65 17.55 -6.59 0.45
CA ASN A 65 17.09 -5.46 1.24
C ASN A 65 15.57 -5.46 1.41
N ALA A 66 15.10 -6.07 2.51
CA ALA A 66 13.68 -6.20 2.80
C ALA A 66 12.96 -4.85 3.00
N ASN A 67 13.63 -3.87 3.61
CA ASN A 67 13.02 -2.56 3.88
C ASN A 67 12.77 -1.78 2.59
N GLU A 68 13.72 -1.82 1.66
CA GLU A 68 13.55 -1.23 0.32
C GLU A 68 12.43 -1.92 -0.46
N ALA A 69 12.36 -3.26 -0.41
CA ALA A 69 11.30 -4.02 -1.06
C ALA A 69 9.91 -3.63 -0.54
N VAL A 70 9.73 -3.60 0.79
CA VAL A 70 8.45 -3.21 1.43
C VAL A 70 8.06 -1.77 1.05
N ASN A 71 9.04 -0.84 1.04
CA ASN A 71 8.79 0.54 0.63
C ASN A 71 8.41 0.63 -0.84
N GLY A 72 9.10 -0.09 -1.73
CA GLY A 72 8.75 -0.18 -3.14
C GLY A 72 7.32 -0.68 -3.34
N VAL A 73 6.91 -1.73 -2.64
CA VAL A 73 5.53 -2.24 -2.69
C VAL A 73 4.51 -1.19 -2.21
N ARG A 74 4.82 -0.47 -1.13
CA ARG A 74 3.96 0.59 -0.60
C ARG A 74 3.79 1.75 -1.59
N GLU A 75 4.85 2.10 -2.30
CA GLU A 75 4.86 3.15 -3.32
C GLU A 75 4.08 2.79 -4.58
N MET A 76 3.98 1.49 -4.92
CA MET A 76 3.13 1.03 -6.02
C MET A 76 1.65 1.40 -5.83
N ARG A 77 1.19 1.59 -4.57
CA ARG A 77 -0.21 1.89 -4.23
C ARG A 77 -1.19 0.92 -4.90
N ALA A 78 -0.86 -0.37 -4.80
CA ALA A 78 -1.63 -1.45 -5.40
C ALA A 78 -3.12 -1.39 -4.98
N PRO A 79 -4.07 -1.43 -5.94
CA PRO A 79 -5.47 -1.64 -5.62
C PRO A 79 -5.67 -2.97 -4.88
N LYS A 80 -6.50 -2.96 -3.83
CA LYS A 80 -6.71 -4.15 -2.97
C LYS A 80 -7.11 -5.42 -3.75
N HIS A 81 -7.87 -5.26 -4.83
CA HIS A 81 -8.34 -6.37 -5.66
C HIS A 81 -7.26 -6.95 -6.59
N PHE A 82 -6.11 -6.29 -6.73
CA PHE A 82 -4.96 -6.81 -7.48
C PHE A 82 -3.83 -7.36 -6.58
N LEU A 83 -4.00 -7.31 -5.26
CA LEU A 83 -3.01 -7.87 -4.32
C LEU A 83 -2.77 -9.37 -4.54
N PRO A 84 -3.79 -10.22 -4.81
CA PRO A 84 -3.56 -11.62 -5.13
C PRO A 84 -2.67 -11.80 -6.37
N GLU A 85 -2.89 -11.03 -7.44
CA GLU A 85 -2.06 -11.15 -8.65
C GLU A 85 -0.65 -10.61 -8.47
N MET A 86 -0.49 -9.54 -7.69
CA MET A 86 0.82 -9.05 -7.27
C MET A 86 1.59 -10.16 -6.54
N LEU A 87 1.00 -10.78 -5.52
CA LEU A 87 1.64 -11.87 -4.78
C LEU A 87 1.88 -13.12 -5.65
N SER A 88 0.97 -13.42 -6.59
CA SER A 88 1.16 -14.52 -7.55
C SER A 88 2.43 -14.30 -8.37
N LYS A 89 2.65 -13.07 -8.82
CA LYS A 89 3.85 -12.67 -9.56
C LYS A 89 5.11 -12.77 -8.71
N VAL A 90 5.06 -12.42 -7.42
CA VAL A 90 6.19 -12.64 -6.47
C VAL A 90 6.60 -14.11 -6.44
N ILE A 91 5.63 -15.02 -6.27
CA ILE A 91 5.90 -16.47 -6.24
C ILE A 91 6.50 -16.90 -7.58
N ILE A 92 5.84 -16.59 -8.69
CA ILE A 92 6.27 -17.03 -10.03
C ILE A 92 7.70 -16.60 -10.36
N LEU A 93 8.06 -15.34 -10.07
CA LEU A 93 9.41 -14.80 -10.33
C LEU A 93 10.53 -15.48 -9.54
N SER A 94 10.20 -16.26 -8.52
CA SER A 94 11.16 -16.99 -7.69
C SER A 94 11.27 -18.47 -8.05
N LEU A 95 10.31 -19.05 -8.78
CA LEU A 95 10.21 -20.50 -8.98
C LEU A 95 11.36 -21.09 -9.81
N ASP A 96 11.95 -20.31 -10.72
CA ASP A 96 13.10 -20.73 -11.55
C ASP A 96 14.45 -20.36 -10.94
N ARG A 97 14.46 -19.74 -9.76
CA ARG A 97 15.66 -19.25 -9.07
C ARG A 97 16.17 -20.22 -8.01
N SER A 98 17.23 -19.80 -7.31
CA SER A 98 17.85 -20.57 -6.23
C SER A 98 16.88 -20.85 -5.07
N ASP A 99 17.21 -21.81 -4.21
CA ASP A 99 16.39 -22.08 -3.02
C ASP A 99 16.39 -20.91 -2.04
N GLU A 100 17.52 -20.19 -1.93
CA GLU A 100 17.63 -18.96 -1.15
C GLU A 100 16.67 -17.87 -1.68
N ASP A 101 16.53 -17.73 -3.00
CA ASP A 101 15.61 -16.74 -3.59
C ASP A 101 14.14 -17.09 -3.33
N LYS A 102 13.79 -18.39 -3.33
CA LYS A 102 12.45 -18.86 -2.97
C LYS A 102 12.14 -18.59 -1.50
N GLU A 103 13.12 -18.71 -0.62
CA GLU A 103 13.02 -18.35 0.80
C GLU A 103 12.88 -16.85 1.02
N LYS A 104 13.67 -16.04 0.31
CA LYS A 104 13.51 -14.58 0.29
C LYS A 104 12.11 -14.20 -0.16
N ALA A 105 11.61 -14.75 -1.27
CA ALA A 105 10.26 -14.48 -1.75
C ALA A 105 9.17 -14.83 -0.71
N SER A 106 9.30 -16.00 -0.06
CA SER A 106 8.39 -16.39 1.05
C SER A 106 8.46 -15.40 2.23
N SER A 107 9.66 -14.93 2.56
CA SER A 107 9.90 -13.97 3.64
C SER A 107 9.31 -12.59 3.29
N LEU A 108 9.47 -12.13 2.05
CA LEU A 108 8.86 -10.89 1.57
C LEU A 108 7.33 -10.94 1.70
N ILE A 109 6.68 -12.01 1.27
CA ILE A 109 5.22 -12.17 1.41
C ILE A 109 4.81 -12.11 2.88
N SER A 110 5.57 -12.76 3.76
CA SER A 110 5.33 -12.73 5.21
C SER A 110 5.48 -11.32 5.78
N LEU A 111 6.50 -10.57 5.36
CA LEU A 111 6.69 -9.17 5.74
C LEU A 111 5.55 -8.27 5.24
N LEU A 112 5.10 -8.45 3.99
CA LEU A 112 3.97 -7.68 3.44
C LEU A 112 2.68 -7.91 4.24
N LYS A 113 2.47 -9.11 4.77
CA LYS A 113 1.37 -9.38 5.71
C LYS A 113 1.57 -8.67 7.04
N GLN A 114 2.77 -8.75 7.63
CA GLN A 114 3.08 -8.11 8.91
C GLN A 114 2.93 -6.58 8.85
N GLU A 115 3.29 -5.98 7.72
CA GLU A 115 3.16 -4.55 7.44
C GLU A 115 1.71 -4.12 7.08
N GLY A 116 0.76 -5.06 7.05
CA GLY A 116 -0.64 -4.81 6.73
C GLY A 116 -0.91 -4.46 5.26
N ILE A 117 0.06 -4.71 4.38
CA ILE A 117 -0.06 -4.48 2.93
C ILE A 117 -0.90 -5.58 2.28
N ALA A 118 -0.73 -6.82 2.74
CA ALA A 118 -1.47 -7.99 2.28
C ALA A 118 -2.13 -8.74 3.44
N THR A 119 -3.12 -9.58 3.14
CA THR A 119 -3.78 -10.46 4.11
C THR A 119 -3.51 -11.93 3.80
N SER A 120 -3.86 -12.81 4.75
CA SER A 120 -3.86 -14.27 4.54
C SER A 120 -4.70 -14.66 3.33
N ASP A 121 -5.90 -14.06 3.16
CA ASP A 121 -6.77 -14.30 2.00
C ASP A 121 -6.10 -13.88 0.68
N ASN A 122 -5.36 -12.76 0.67
CA ASN A 122 -4.62 -12.36 -0.53
C ASN A 122 -3.58 -13.42 -0.91
N PHE A 123 -2.86 -13.97 0.07
CA PHE A 123 -1.89 -15.03 -0.18
C PHE A 123 -2.57 -16.33 -0.64
N MET A 124 -3.66 -16.75 -0.01
CA MET A 124 -4.36 -17.99 -0.41
C MET A 124 -4.84 -17.90 -1.86
N GLN A 125 -5.46 -16.77 -2.22
CA GLN A 125 -5.91 -16.54 -3.60
C GLN A 125 -4.72 -16.48 -4.57
N ALA A 126 -3.61 -15.85 -4.18
CA ALA A 126 -2.41 -15.83 -4.98
C ALA A 126 -1.84 -17.24 -5.21
N PHE A 127 -1.83 -18.07 -4.17
CA PHE A 127 -1.32 -19.44 -4.27
C PHE A 127 -2.19 -20.30 -5.19
N LEU A 128 -3.51 -20.19 -5.10
CA LEU A 128 -4.46 -20.85 -6.01
C LEU A 128 -4.24 -20.40 -7.47
N ASN A 129 -4.06 -19.09 -7.71
CA ASN A 129 -3.75 -18.56 -9.04
C ASN A 129 -2.47 -19.16 -9.64
N VAL A 130 -1.46 -19.45 -8.82
CA VAL A 130 -0.20 -20.08 -9.28
C VAL A 130 -0.41 -21.57 -9.55
N LEU A 131 -1.19 -22.26 -8.71
CA LEU A 131 -1.56 -23.67 -8.94
C LEU A 131 -2.33 -23.85 -10.25
N ASP A 132 -3.24 -22.95 -10.60
CA ASP A 132 -3.95 -22.98 -11.88
C ASP A 132 -3.02 -22.82 -13.10
N GLN A 133 -1.89 -22.13 -12.90
CA GLN A 133 -0.86 -21.96 -13.92
C GLN A 133 0.20 -23.08 -13.91
N CYS A 134 0.16 -23.98 -12.92
CA CYS A 134 1.16 -25.03 -12.73
C CYS A 134 1.42 -25.88 -13.98
N PRO A 135 0.41 -26.33 -14.76
CA PRO A 135 0.67 -27.11 -15.98
C PRO A 135 1.49 -26.36 -17.04
N LYS A 136 1.37 -25.03 -17.10
CA LYS A 136 2.16 -24.19 -18.01
C LYS A 136 3.56 -23.99 -17.46
N LEU A 137 3.68 -23.72 -16.15
CA LEU A 137 4.97 -23.52 -15.48
C LEU A 137 5.82 -24.80 -15.49
N GLU A 138 5.21 -25.99 -15.43
CA GLU A 138 5.90 -27.28 -15.41
C GLU A 138 6.68 -27.56 -16.70
N VAL A 139 6.30 -26.93 -17.82
CA VAL A 139 7.03 -27.02 -19.09
C VAL A 139 8.44 -26.45 -18.96
N ASP A 140 8.57 -25.32 -18.26
CA ASP A 140 9.84 -24.61 -18.08
C ASP A 140 10.54 -24.98 -16.76
N ILE A 141 9.76 -25.36 -15.74
CA ILE A 141 10.22 -25.64 -14.37
C ILE A 141 9.72 -27.03 -13.95
N PRO A 142 10.46 -28.12 -14.28
CA PRO A 142 10.00 -29.50 -14.03
C PRO A 142 9.64 -29.80 -12.56
N LEU A 143 10.28 -29.11 -11.62
CA LEU A 143 10.09 -29.29 -10.18
C LEU A 143 9.10 -28.28 -9.55
N VAL A 144 8.34 -27.54 -10.38
CA VAL A 144 7.44 -26.47 -9.90
C VAL A 144 6.51 -26.94 -8.78
N LYS A 145 6.03 -28.19 -8.86
CA LYS A 145 5.18 -28.80 -7.85
C LYS A 145 5.91 -28.87 -6.50
N SER A 146 7.09 -29.49 -6.46
CA SER A 146 7.89 -29.57 -5.24
C SER A 146 8.20 -28.19 -4.66
N TYR A 147 8.48 -27.20 -5.50
CA TYR A 147 8.70 -25.83 -5.04
C TYR A 147 7.45 -25.19 -4.43
N LEU A 148 6.28 -25.36 -5.04
CA LEU A 148 5.01 -24.88 -4.49
C LEU A 148 4.69 -25.58 -3.16
N ALA A 149 4.92 -26.88 -3.03
CA ALA A 149 4.75 -27.59 -1.75
C ALA A 149 5.64 -26.99 -0.65
N GLN A 150 6.88 -26.62 -0.98
CA GLN A 150 7.75 -25.93 -0.02
C GLN A 150 7.26 -24.52 0.33
N PHE A 151 6.71 -23.76 -0.62
CA PHE A 151 6.07 -22.47 -0.32
C PHE A 151 4.89 -22.64 0.65
N ALA A 152 4.03 -23.64 0.42
CA ALA A 152 2.92 -23.93 1.32
C ALA A 152 3.40 -24.31 2.73
N ALA A 153 4.43 -25.16 2.83
CA ALA A 153 5.04 -25.52 4.11
C ALA A 153 5.60 -24.28 4.84
N ARG A 154 6.32 -23.41 4.14
CA ARG A 154 6.84 -22.15 4.70
C ARG A 154 5.73 -21.21 5.18
N ALA A 155 4.64 -21.10 4.42
CA ALA A 155 3.49 -20.27 4.79
C ALA A 155 2.82 -20.72 6.09
N ILE A 156 2.73 -22.04 6.33
CA ILE A 156 2.21 -22.61 7.58
C ILE A 156 3.16 -22.29 8.75
N ILE A 157 4.47 -22.48 8.54
CA ILE A 157 5.49 -22.24 9.57
C ILE A 157 5.57 -20.75 9.94
N SER A 158 5.44 -19.84 8.96
CA SER A 158 5.54 -18.39 9.18
C SER A 158 4.24 -17.76 9.69
N GLU A 159 3.23 -18.57 10.06
CA GLU A 159 1.89 -18.12 10.46
C GLU A 159 1.29 -17.15 9.43
N LEU A 160 1.61 -17.33 8.14
CA LEU A 160 1.03 -16.54 7.06
C LEU A 160 -0.47 -16.78 6.98
N LEU A 161 -0.92 -17.94 7.43
CA LEU A 161 -2.30 -18.34 7.58
C LEU A 161 -2.66 -18.48 9.07
N ALA A 162 -3.94 -18.33 9.42
CA ALA A 162 -4.40 -18.61 10.78
C ALA A 162 -4.56 -20.13 10.99
N LYS A 163 -4.33 -20.63 12.21
CA LYS A 163 -4.37 -22.07 12.54
C LYS A 163 -5.63 -22.83 12.07
N LEU A 164 -6.78 -22.17 12.08
CA LEU A 164 -8.05 -22.75 11.58
C LEU A 164 -8.10 -22.73 10.05
N GLN A 165 -7.61 -21.65 9.46
CA GLN A 165 -7.52 -21.45 8.03
C GLN A 165 -6.54 -22.44 7.39
N ASP A 166 -5.47 -22.86 8.10
CA ASP A 166 -4.53 -23.89 7.63
C ASP A 166 -5.23 -25.17 7.20
N ARG A 167 -6.13 -25.72 8.03
CA ARG A 167 -6.75 -27.02 7.76
C ARG A 167 -7.77 -26.96 6.62
N GLU A 168 -8.61 -25.94 6.63
CA GLU A 168 -9.60 -25.73 5.57
C GLU A 168 -8.91 -25.40 4.26
N TRP A 169 -7.92 -24.51 4.28
CA TRP A 169 -7.15 -24.15 3.10
C TRP A 169 -6.39 -25.34 2.53
N LEU A 170 -5.73 -26.15 3.36
CA LEU A 170 -5.09 -27.37 2.87
C LEU A 170 -6.11 -28.28 2.18
N THR A 171 -7.28 -28.46 2.78
CA THR A 171 -8.35 -29.29 2.20
C THR A 171 -8.85 -28.72 0.87
N GLU A 172 -9.08 -27.42 0.80
CA GLU A 172 -9.48 -26.72 -0.42
C GLU A 172 -8.41 -26.81 -1.50
N LEU A 173 -7.14 -26.66 -1.12
CA LEU A 173 -6.00 -26.78 -2.00
C LEU A 173 -5.85 -28.22 -2.53
N PHE A 174 -6.09 -29.24 -1.69
CA PHE A 174 -6.15 -30.63 -2.14
C PHE A 174 -7.31 -30.90 -3.11
N GLN A 175 -8.46 -30.22 -2.96
CA GLN A 175 -9.64 -30.41 -3.82
C GLN A 175 -9.54 -29.63 -5.14
N GLN A 176 -9.07 -28.38 -5.11
CA GLN A 176 -8.94 -27.53 -6.28
C GLN A 176 -7.73 -27.92 -7.13
N SER A 177 -6.69 -28.47 -6.50
CA SER A 177 -5.52 -28.93 -7.23
C SER A 177 -5.84 -30.18 -8.05
N LYS A 178 -5.95 -30.01 -9.39
CA LYS A 178 -5.84 -31.12 -10.36
C LYS A 178 -4.48 -31.82 -10.27
N VAL A 179 -3.51 -31.21 -9.59
CA VAL A 179 -2.25 -31.82 -9.24
C VAL A 179 -2.44 -32.62 -7.95
N ASN A 180 -2.39 -33.95 -8.07
CA ASN A 180 -2.46 -34.82 -6.90
C ASN A 180 -1.26 -34.55 -5.97
N MET A 181 -1.47 -33.73 -4.94
CA MET A 181 -0.43 -33.35 -3.98
C MET A 181 0.11 -34.54 -3.17
N GLN A 182 -0.59 -35.69 -3.13
CA GLN A 182 -0.02 -36.92 -2.55
C GLN A 182 1.20 -37.43 -3.34
N LYS A 183 1.42 -36.96 -4.57
CA LYS A 183 2.62 -37.25 -5.36
C LYS A 183 3.71 -36.17 -5.23
N MET A 184 3.49 -35.14 -4.41
CA MET A 184 4.39 -33.99 -4.24
C MET A 184 5.16 -34.00 -2.91
N LEU A 185 4.69 -34.78 -1.93
CA LEU A 185 5.38 -35.12 -0.68
C LEU A 185 6.06 -36.48 -0.83
#